data_AF-A0A2J8RAD2-F1
#
_entry.id   AF-A0A2J8RAD2-F1
#
_cell.length_a   1.000
_cell.length_b   1.000
_cell.length_c   1.000
_cell.angle_alpha   90.00
_cell.angle_beta   90.00
_cell.angle_gamma   90.00
#
_symmetry.space_group_name_H-M   'P 1'
#
loop_
_entity.id
_entity.type
_entity.pdbx_description
1 polymer ?
#
loop_
_entity_poly.entity_id
_entity_poly.type
_entity_poly.pdbx_seq_one_letter_code
_entity_poly.pdbx_strand_id
1 'polypeptide(L)'
;MMLMPPSQEEEKDKPVAPSNVLSMAQLRTLPLADQIKILMKNVKVMPFANLMSLLGPSIDSVAVLRGIQKVAMLVQGNWVVKSDILYPKD
;
A
#
# COMPACT_ATOMS: atom_id res chain seq x y z
N MET A 1 11.99 -41.72 -30.52
CA MET A 1 12.43 -41.22 -29.20
C MET A 1 12.75 -39.74 -29.36
N MET A 2 11.98 -38.85 -28.73
CA MET A 2 12.34 -37.44 -28.62
C MET A 2 12.88 -37.21 -27.21
N LEU A 3 14.16 -36.84 -27.12
CA LEU A 3 14.83 -36.42 -25.90
C LEU A 3 14.57 -34.93 -25.70
N MET A 4 13.57 -34.57 -24.89
CA MET A 4 13.48 -33.22 -24.36
C MET A 4 14.45 -33.08 -23.17
N PRO A 5 15.28 -32.03 -23.11
CA PRO A 5 16.02 -31.71 -21.90
C PRO A 5 15.04 -31.39 -20.76
N PRO A 6 15.38 -31.68 -19.49
CA PRO A 6 14.60 -31.20 -18.37
C PRO A 6 14.60 -29.67 -18.38
N SER A 7 13.41 -29.07 -18.41
CA SER A 7 13.26 -27.63 -18.24
C SER A 7 13.87 -27.26 -16.88
N GLN A 8 14.98 -26.53 -16.89
CA GLN A 8 15.44 -25.86 -15.68
C GLN A 8 14.33 -24.88 -15.29
N GLU A 9 13.70 -25.11 -14.15
CA GLU A 9 12.89 -24.10 -13.49
C GLU A 9 13.84 -22.93 -13.20
N GLU A 10 13.81 -21.91 -14.06
CA GLU A 10 14.45 -20.64 -13.76
C GLU A 10 13.84 -20.16 -12.44
N GLU A 11 14.61 -20.30 -11.35
CA GLU A 11 14.38 -19.53 -10.14
C GLU A 11 14.30 -18.08 -10.57
N LYS A 12 13.07 -17.59 -10.65
CA LYS A 12 12.74 -16.23 -11.04
C LYS A 12 13.28 -15.33 -9.96
N ASP A 13 14.55 -14.99 -10.08
CA ASP A 13 15.23 -14.03 -9.23
C ASP A 13 14.43 -12.74 -9.32
N LYS A 14 13.66 -12.47 -8.26
CA LYS A 14 12.78 -11.31 -8.24
C LYS A 14 13.70 -10.11 -8.33
N PRO A 15 13.46 -9.16 -9.26
CA PRO A 15 14.25 -7.95 -9.32
C PRO A 15 14.33 -7.35 -7.92
N VAL A 16 15.56 -7.15 -7.42
CA VAL A 16 15.79 -6.54 -6.12
C VAL A 16 15.39 -5.07 -6.25
N ALA A 17 14.10 -4.79 -6.02
CA ALA A 17 13.63 -3.43 -5.90
C ALA A 17 14.39 -2.78 -4.72
N PRO A 18 14.76 -1.50 -4.81
CA PRO A 18 15.35 -0.82 -3.68
C PRO A 18 14.39 -0.94 -2.49
N SER A 19 14.93 -1.17 -1.29
CA SER A 19 14.18 -1.60 -0.10
C SER A 19 13.08 -0.63 0.35
N ASN A 20 13.05 0.57 -0.20
CA ASN A 20 12.04 1.60 0.01
C ASN A 20 10.88 1.58 -1.02
N VAL A 21 10.90 0.68 -2.00
CA VAL A 21 9.88 0.57 -3.05
C VAL A 21 8.99 -0.65 -2.80
N LEU A 22 7.73 -0.38 -2.47
CA LEU A 22 6.67 -1.39 -2.35
C LEU A 22 5.79 -1.35 -3.60
N SER A 23 5.60 -2.50 -4.26
CA SER A 23 4.67 -2.59 -5.40
C SER A 23 3.21 -2.56 -4.95
N MET A 24 2.31 -2.08 -5.82
CA MET A 24 0.87 -2.12 -5.56
C MET A 24 0.32 -3.54 -5.39
N ALA A 25 0.93 -4.53 -6.04
CA ALA A 25 0.56 -5.94 -5.88
C ALA A 25 0.85 -6.44 -4.46
N GLN A 26 2.03 -6.10 -3.92
CA GLN A 26 2.39 -6.44 -2.54
C GLN A 26 1.54 -5.67 -1.53
N LEU A 27 1.29 -4.38 -1.76
CA LEU A 27 0.42 -3.57 -0.89
C LEU A 27 -0.93 -4.26 -0.69
N ARG A 28 -1.55 -4.76 -1.76
CA ARG A 28 -2.88 -5.41 -1.71
C ARG A 28 -2.91 -6.71 -0.90
N THR A 29 -1.77 -7.35 -0.65
CA THR A 29 -1.70 -8.55 0.21
C THR A 29 -1.66 -8.23 1.70
N LEU A 30 -1.43 -6.96 2.06
CA LEU A 30 -1.35 -6.54 3.46
C LEU A 30 -2.75 -6.34 4.07
N PRO A 31 -2.89 -6.37 5.41
CA PRO A 31 -4.11 -5.95 6.08
C PRO A 31 -4.50 -4.50 5.69
N LEU A 32 -5.80 -4.22 5.60
CA LEU A 32 -6.31 -2.90 5.18
C LEU A 32 -5.71 -1.73 5.97
N ALA A 33 -5.52 -1.90 7.28
CA ALA A 33 -4.92 -0.87 8.14
C ALA A 33 -3.49 -0.51 7.71
N ASP A 34 -2.70 -1.52 7.35
CA ASP A 34 -1.32 -1.34 6.89
C ASP A 34 -1.30 -0.72 5.49
N GLN A 35 -2.21 -1.14 4.61
CA GLN A 35 -2.37 -0.51 3.30
C GLN A 35 -2.60 1.00 3.41
N ILE A 36 -3.57 1.40 4.24
CA ILE A 36 -3.89 2.82 4.48
C ILE A 36 -2.69 3.55 5.09
N LYS A 37 -2.04 2.97 6.10
CA LYS A 37 -0.89 3.59 6.76
C LYS A 37 0.27 3.80 5.79
N ILE A 38 0.58 2.81 4.97
CA ILE A 38 1.66 2.88 3.97
C ILE A 38 1.34 3.93 2.91
N LEU A 39 0.13 3.93 2.36
CA LEU A 39 -0.29 4.93 1.37
C LEU A 39 -0.20 6.35 1.94
N MET A 40 -0.75 6.58 3.14
CA MET A 40 -0.72 7.90 3.76
C MET A 40 0.69 8.36 4.14
N LYS A 41 1.60 7.46 4.55
CA LYS A 41 3.00 7.83 4.81
C LYS A 41 3.74 8.26 3.54
N ASN A 42 3.47 7.60 2.41
CA ASN A 42 4.13 7.93 1.14
C ASN A 42 3.55 9.20 0.50
N VAL A 43 2.22 9.37 0.54
CA VAL A 43 1.53 10.48 -0.13
C VAL A 43 1.44 11.74 0.74
N LYS A 44 1.39 11.57 2.07
CA LYS A 44 1.26 12.62 3.10
C LYS A 44 -0.06 13.39 3.10
N VAL A 45 -0.60 13.75 1.93
CA VAL A 45 -1.86 14.49 1.76
C VAL A 45 -2.66 13.96 0.58
N MET A 46 -3.92 13.54 0.81
CA MET A 46 -4.75 12.98 -0.27
C MET A 46 -6.26 13.12 -0.02
N PRO A 47 -7.09 13.40 -1.05
CA PRO A 47 -8.54 13.27 -0.96
C PRO A 47 -9.00 11.84 -0.73
N PHE A 48 -10.12 11.63 -0.02
CA PHE A 48 -10.64 10.28 0.24
C PHE A 48 -10.93 9.47 -1.04
N ALA A 49 -11.43 10.12 -2.10
CA ALA A 49 -11.72 9.46 -3.38
C ALA A 49 -10.46 8.89 -4.05
N ASN A 50 -9.32 9.58 -3.93
CA ASN A 50 -8.05 9.11 -4.48
C ASN A 50 -7.57 7.88 -3.70
N LEU A 51 -7.72 7.87 -2.36
CA LEU A 51 -7.38 6.71 -1.55
C LEU A 51 -8.23 5.49 -1.96
N MET A 52 -9.55 5.66 -2.09
CA MET A 52 -10.45 4.59 -2.54
C MET A 52 -10.04 4.04 -3.91
N SER A 53 -9.64 4.92 -4.83
CA SER A 53 -9.19 4.53 -6.17
C SER A 53 -7.91 3.68 -6.15
N LEU A 54 -7.02 3.90 -5.17
CA LEU A 54 -5.79 3.11 -5.02
C LEU A 54 -6.02 1.76 -4.34
N LEU A 55 -6.88 1.72 -3.32
CA LEU A 55 -7.24 0.52 -2.58
C LEU A 55 -8.06 -0.47 -3.44
N GLY A 56 -8.94 0.06 -4.29
CA GLY A 56 -9.73 -0.72 -5.24
C GLY A 56 -11.23 -0.74 -4.90
N PRO A 57 -12.07 -1.13 -5.87
CA PRO A 57 -13.52 -0.91 -5.82
C PRO A 57 -14.28 -1.82 -4.85
N SER A 58 -13.68 -2.93 -4.41
CA SER A 58 -14.34 -3.93 -3.54
C SER A 58 -14.18 -3.67 -2.05
N ILE A 59 -13.46 -2.61 -1.66
CA ILE A 59 -13.17 -2.32 -0.26
C ILE A 59 -14.26 -1.44 0.33
N ASP A 60 -14.76 -1.81 1.50
CA ASP A 60 -15.77 -1.04 2.22
C ASP A 60 -15.25 0.35 2.60
N SER A 61 -15.91 1.37 2.08
CA SER A 61 -15.57 2.78 2.36
C SER A 61 -15.64 3.13 3.85
N VAL A 62 -16.52 2.50 4.64
CA VAL A 62 -16.63 2.77 6.08
C VAL A 62 -15.41 2.22 6.82
N ALA A 63 -14.95 1.01 6.47
CA ALA A 63 -13.70 0.45 6.98
C ALA A 63 -12.49 1.34 6.63
N VAL A 64 -12.42 1.88 5.41
CA VAL A 64 -11.35 2.81 5.00
C VAL A 64 -11.40 4.10 5.81
N LEU A 65 -12.58 4.69 5.98
CA LEU A 65 -12.76 5.90 6.76
C LEU A 65 -12.31 5.72 8.22
N ARG A 66 -12.68 4.60 8.85
CA ARG A 66 -12.21 4.26 10.20
C ARG A 66 -10.70 4.04 10.26
N GLY A 67 -10.11 3.45 9.23
CA GLY A 67 -8.67 3.24 9.12
C GLY A 67 -7.89 4.55 9.00
N ILE A 68 -8.30 5.44 8.09
CA ILE A 68 -7.59 6.69 7.83
C ILE A 68 -7.66 7.66 9.01
N GLN A 69 -8.78 7.70 9.75
CA GLN A 69 -8.93 8.52 10.97
C GLN A 69 -7.89 8.18 12.06
N LYS A 70 -7.37 6.95 12.07
CA LYS A 70 -6.31 6.56 13.01
C LYS A 70 -4.98 7.23 12.69
N VAL A 71 -4.68 7.47 11.42
CA VAL A 71 -3.34 7.91 10.95
C VAL A 71 -3.30 9.32 10.35
N ALA A 72 -4.45 9.92 10.04
CA ALA A 72 -4.55 11.22 9.38
C ALA A 72 -5.71 12.05 9.94
N MET A 73 -5.72 13.35 9.64
CA MET A 73 -6.79 14.29 9.96
C MET A 73 -7.37 14.92 8.68
N LEU A 74 -8.69 15.16 8.66
CA LEU A 74 -9.36 15.81 7.54
C LEU A 74 -9.20 17.34 7.64
N VAL A 75 -8.62 17.95 6.60
CA VAL A 75 -8.43 19.40 6.47
C VAL A 75 -8.90 19.82 5.07
N GLN A 76 -9.99 20.58 5.02
CA GLN A 76 -10.53 21.14 3.75
C GLN A 76 -10.69 20.09 2.64
N GLY A 77 -11.23 18.91 2.98
CA GLY A 77 -11.48 17.84 2.00
C GLY A 77 -10.27 16.94 1.72
N ASN A 78 -9.11 17.21 2.32
CA ASN A 78 -7.91 16.37 2.20
C ASN A 78 -7.58 15.69 3.52
N TRP A 79 -7.14 14.43 3.46
CA TRP A 79 -6.57 13.76 4.61
C TRP A 79 -5.09 14.06 4.69
N VAL A 80 -4.69 14.68 5.80
CA VAL A 80 -3.31 15.06 6.10
C VAL A 80 -2.78 14.09 7.15
N VAL A 81 -1.71 13.36 6.84
CA VAL A 81 -1.13 12.37 7.76
C VAL A 81 -0.64 13.05 9.04
N LYS A 82 -0.85 12.41 10.19
CA LYS A 82 -0.43 12.96 11.49
C LYS A 82 1.10 12.92 11.61
N SER A 83 1.66 13.90 12.30
CA SER A 83 3.12 14.05 12.43
C SER A 83 3.79 12.91 13.20
N ASP A 84 3.12 12.33 14.18
CA ASP A 84 3.57 11.15 14.95
C ASP A 84 3.71 9.88 14.08
N ILE A 85 2.93 9.79 13.00
CA ILE A 85 3.03 8.69 12.03
C ILE A 85 4.25 8.86 11.10
N LEU A 86 4.61 10.11 10.78
CA LEU A 86 5.76 10.44 9.93
C LEU A 86 7.08 10.44 10.70
N TYR A 87 7.07 10.97 11.92
CA TYR A 87 8.24 11.16 12.78
C TYR A 87 7.98 10.48 14.13
N PRO A 88 8.07 9.14 14.19
CA PRO A 88 8.01 8.42 15.46
C PRO A 88 9.16 8.90 16.36
N LYS A 89 8.89 8.96 17.67
CA LYS A 89 9.83 9.51 18.66
C LYS A 89 10.86 8.49 19.18
N ASP A 90 10.88 7.30 18.60
CA ASP A 90 11.74 6.16 18.96
C ASP A 90 12.63 5.76 17.79
#